data_AF-A0AA42YUA5-F1
#
_entry.id   AF-A0AA42YUA5-F1
#
_cell.length_a   1.000
_cell.length_b   1.000
_cell.length_c   1.000
_cell.angle_alpha   90.00
_cell.angle_beta   90.00
_cell.angle_gamma   90.00
#
_symmetry.space_group_name_H-M   'P 1'
#
loop_
_entity.id
_entity.type
_entity.pdbx_description
1 polymer ?
#
loop_
_entity_poly.entity_id
_entity_poly.type
_entity_poly.pdbx_seq_one_letter_code
_entity_poly.pdbx_strand_id
1 'polypeptide(L)'
;MSPFKICSKCAYTWKGRENFLKDPFICLVGFQGALDETESAFYLFNHILDGDQCNTTLMVNAEDFLSLHKGTMFTEIKFDSPLCEGHCIRVEDLSRCPVECKNAVAREIMQVFTPCARPGVKP
;
A
#
# COMPACT_ATOMS: atom_id res chain seq x y z
N MET A 1 16.63 -2.24 18.35
CA MET A 1 15.50 -1.82 17.50
C MET A 1 15.54 -2.65 16.23
N SER A 2 14.45 -3.37 15.93
CA SER A 2 14.31 -4.08 14.66
C SER A 2 14.03 -3.07 13.54
N PRO A 3 14.55 -3.27 12.32
CA PRO A 3 14.23 -2.39 11.21
C PRO A 3 12.74 -2.49 10.83
N PHE A 4 12.21 -1.43 10.24
CA PHE A 4 10.85 -1.40 9.72
C PHE A 4 10.68 -2.38 8.55
N LYS A 5 11.60 -2.33 7.58
CA LYS A 5 11.59 -3.22 6.42
C LYS A 5 13.01 -3.47 5.92
N ILE A 6 13.23 -4.66 5.39
CA ILE A 6 14.47 -5.02 4.67
C ILE A 6 14.07 -5.47 3.28
N CYS A 7 14.74 -4.95 2.25
CA CYS A 7 14.55 -5.40 0.88
C CYS A 7 15.11 -6.81 0.73
N SER A 8 14.28 -7.77 0.32
CA SER A 8 14.71 -9.16 0.11
C SER A 8 15.68 -9.34 -1.07
N LYS A 9 15.72 -8.39 -2.02
CA LYS A 9 16.60 -8.47 -3.20
C LYS A 9 17.99 -7.87 -2.97
N CYS A 10 18.07 -6.66 -2.40
CA CYS A 10 19.35 -5.93 -2.24
C CYS A 10 19.79 -5.72 -0.80
N ALA A 11 19.05 -6.25 0.18
CA ALA A 11 19.30 -6.08 1.62
C ALA A 11 19.28 -4.64 2.17
N TYR A 12 18.88 -3.64 1.36
CA TYR A 12 18.66 -2.28 1.85
C TYR A 12 17.68 -2.29 3.02
N THR A 13 18.01 -1.54 4.07
CA THR A 13 17.31 -1.58 5.35
C THR A 13 16.71 -0.22 5.69
N TRP A 14 15.38 -0.16 5.72
CA TRP A 14 14.65 0.99 6.24
C TRP A 14 14.52 0.85 7.76
N LYS A 15 15.25 1.69 8.49
CA LYS A 15 15.28 1.65 9.97
C LYS A 15 13.92 2.00 10.59
N GLY A 16 13.19 2.94 9.99
CA GLY A 16 11.88 3.36 10.43
C GLY A 16 10.95 3.65 9.26
N ARG A 17 9.64 3.67 9.55
CA ARG A 17 8.59 3.97 8.57
C ARG A 17 8.81 5.30 7.85
N GLU A 18 9.29 6.32 8.57
CA GLU A 18 9.59 7.64 7.98
C GLU A 18 10.77 7.60 6.99
N ASN A 19 11.74 6.69 7.17
CA ASN A 19 12.79 6.47 6.17
C ASN A 19 12.24 5.79 4.92
N PHE A 20 11.32 4.84 5.10
CA PHE A 20 10.63 4.19 3.99
C PHE A 20 9.84 5.23 3.17
N LEU A 21 8.95 6.00 3.81
CA LEU A 21 8.10 6.98 3.13
C LEU A 21 8.84 8.12 2.42
N LYS A 22 10.06 8.44 2.83
CA LYS A 22 10.90 9.49 2.22
C LYS A 22 11.84 8.96 1.14
N ASP A 23 11.90 7.65 0.93
CA ASP A 23 12.80 7.04 -0.03
C ASP A 23 12.29 7.29 -1.47
N PRO A 24 13.03 8.03 -2.31
CA PRO A 24 12.61 8.31 -3.68
C PRO A 24 12.63 7.07 -4.60
N PHE A 25 13.26 5.97 -4.16
CA PHE A 25 13.37 4.73 -4.91
C PHE A 25 12.24 3.74 -4.60
N ILE A 26 11.30 4.12 -3.74
CA ILE A 26 10.07 3.35 -3.54
C ILE A 26 8.86 4.05 -4.16
N CYS A 27 7.96 3.27 -4.71
CA CYS A 27 6.71 3.78 -5.25
C CYS A 27 5.60 2.74 -5.13
N LEU A 28 4.37 3.18 -4.90
CA LEU A 28 3.19 2.33 -4.77
C LEU A 28 2.78 1.79 -6.14
N VAL A 29 2.64 0.47 -6.25
CA VAL A 29 2.19 -0.20 -7.49
C VAL A 29 0.85 -0.91 -7.31
N GLY A 30 0.46 -1.25 -6.09
CA GLY A 30 -0.80 -1.96 -5.87
C GLY A 30 -1.26 -1.99 -4.42
N PHE A 31 -2.50 -2.46 -4.24
CA PHE A 31 -3.11 -2.72 -2.94
C PHE A 31 -3.86 -4.04 -2.97
N GLN A 32 -3.58 -4.90 -1.99
CA GLN A 32 -4.34 -6.12 -1.73
C GLN A 32 -5.21 -5.88 -0.49
N GLY A 33 -6.52 -5.74 -0.69
CA GLY A 33 -7.47 -5.57 0.41
C GLY A 33 -7.72 -6.88 1.15
N ALA A 34 -8.13 -6.78 2.42
CA ALA A 34 -8.65 -7.91 3.18
C ALA A 34 -10.07 -8.26 2.69
N LEU A 35 -10.38 -9.53 2.48
CA LEU A 35 -11.72 -9.96 2.04
C LEU A 35 -12.62 -10.33 3.21
N ASP A 36 -12.05 -10.55 4.40
CA ASP A 36 -12.75 -10.75 5.66
C ASP A 36 -11.96 -10.16 6.84
N GLU A 37 -12.51 -10.25 8.06
CA GLU A 37 -11.93 -9.67 9.27
C GLU A 37 -10.65 -10.35 9.77
N THR A 38 -10.41 -11.58 9.34
CA THR A 38 -9.24 -12.37 9.73
C THR A 38 -8.03 -12.05 8.85
N GLU A 39 -8.26 -11.44 7.69
CA GLU A 39 -7.22 -11.08 6.74
C GLU A 39 -6.59 -9.70 7.03
N SER A 40 -5.30 -9.60 6.67
CA SER A 40 -4.57 -8.33 6.64
C SER A 40 -4.61 -7.75 5.23
N ALA A 41 -4.73 -6.43 5.13
CA ALA A 41 -4.55 -5.72 3.87
C ALA A 41 -3.06 -5.34 3.69
N PHE A 42 -2.60 -5.27 2.44
CA PHE A 42 -1.22 -4.99 2.12
C PHE A 42 -1.06 -3.95 1.02
N TYR A 43 -0.12 -3.03 1.20
CA TYR A 43 0.38 -2.18 0.14
C TYR A 43 1.54 -2.87 -0.58
N LEU A 44 1.57 -2.74 -1.90
CA LEU A 44 2.64 -3.25 -2.75
C LEU A 44 3.45 -2.06 -3.27
N PHE A 45 4.74 -2.04 -2.92
CA PHE A 45 5.68 -1.01 -3.35
C PHE A 45 6.77 -1.61 -4.22
N ASN A 46 7.09 -0.99 -5.35
CA ASN A 46 8.33 -1.32 -6.05
C ASN A 46 9.49 -0.59 -5.39
N HIS A 47 10.63 -1.28 -5.23
CA HIS A 47 11.92 -0.70 -4.92
C HIS A 47 12.80 -0.76 -6.17
N ILE A 48 13.05 0.41 -6.77
CA ILE A 48 13.66 0.56 -8.08
C ILE A 48 14.94 1.37 -7.93
N LEU A 49 16.09 0.73 -8.13
CA LEU A 49 17.40 1.39 -8.14
C LEU A 49 17.97 1.41 -9.55
N ASP A 50 18.77 2.43 -9.84
CA ASP A 50 19.44 2.58 -11.13
C ASP A 50 20.36 1.39 -11.46
N GLY A 51 20.49 1.11 -12.76
CA GLY A 51 21.36 0.04 -13.26
C GLY A 51 20.90 -1.37 -12.85
N ASP A 52 19.60 -1.59 -12.70
CA ASP A 52 18.96 -2.87 -12.31
C ASP A 52 19.42 -3.45 -10.96
N GLN A 53 20.08 -2.64 -10.12
CA GLN A 53 20.56 -3.06 -8.80
C GLN A 53 19.42 -3.55 -7.89
N CYS A 54 18.24 -2.95 -8.02
CA CYS A 54 17.02 -3.45 -7.41
C CYS A 54 15.82 -3.12 -8.29
N ASN A 55 14.96 -4.10 -8.47
CA ASN A 55 13.68 -3.95 -9.13
C ASN A 55 12.82 -5.09 -8.61
N THR A 56 12.28 -4.90 -7.40
CA THR A 56 11.50 -5.90 -6.68
C THR A 56 10.27 -5.26 -6.07
N THR A 57 9.24 -6.06 -5.83
CA THR A 57 8.03 -5.61 -5.15
C THR A 57 8.08 -6.04 -3.69
N LEU A 58 7.84 -5.08 -2.80
CA LEU A 58 7.78 -5.23 -1.37
C LEU A 58 6.32 -5.16 -0.93
N MET A 59 5.89 -6.15 -0.17
CA MET A 59 4.60 -6.16 0.51
C MET A 59 4.77 -5.59 1.92
N VAL A 60 3.95 -4.62 2.30
CA VAL A 60 3.96 -4.00 3.64
C VAL A 60 2.54 -4.02 4.20
N ASN A 61 2.39 -4.36 5.48
CA ASN A 61 1.07 -4.44 6.11
C ASN A 61 0.46 -3.03 6.16
N ALA A 62 -0.82 -2.90 5.76
CA ALA A 62 -1.50 -1.62 5.79
C ALA A 62 -1.65 -1.07 7.23
N GLU A 63 -1.72 -1.96 8.23
CA GLU A 63 -1.87 -1.60 9.63
C GLU A 63 -0.69 -0.79 10.17
N ASP A 64 0.52 -0.99 9.62
CA ASP A 64 1.73 -0.23 9.95
C ASP A 64 1.59 1.29 9.66
N PHE A 65 0.58 1.67 8.87
CA PHE A 65 0.33 3.04 8.45
C PHE A 65 -0.93 3.66 9.04
N LEU A 66 -1.67 2.99 9.93
CA LEU A 66 -2.94 3.50 10.48
C LEU A 66 -2.81 4.88 11.13
N SER A 67 -1.66 5.19 11.75
CA SER A 67 -1.44 6.51 12.38
C SER A 67 -1.35 7.68 11.38
N LEU A 68 -1.25 7.40 10.08
CA LEU A 68 -1.35 8.40 9.02
C LEU A 68 -2.80 8.81 8.75
N HIS A 69 -3.77 7.96 9.07
CA HIS A 69 -5.19 8.28 8.90
C HIS A 69 -5.62 9.38 9.87
N LYS A 70 -6.42 10.32 9.39
CA LYS A 70 -6.98 11.42 10.19
C LYS A 70 -8.51 11.42 10.23
N GLY A 71 -9.16 10.55 9.45
CA GLY A 71 -10.60 10.41 9.39
C GLY A 71 -11.16 9.38 10.38
N THR A 72 -12.43 9.05 10.18
CA THR A 72 -13.11 8.00 10.95
C THR A 72 -12.50 6.63 10.66
N MET A 73 -12.29 5.85 11.70
CA MET A 73 -11.87 4.45 11.59
C MET A 73 -13.10 3.57 11.36
N PHE A 74 -13.05 2.75 10.31
CA PHE A 74 -14.01 1.68 10.08
C PHE A 74 -13.31 0.35 10.32
N THR A 75 -13.92 -0.52 11.11
CA THR A 75 -13.34 -1.83 11.43
C THR A 75 -13.99 -2.96 10.66
N GLU A 76 -15.18 -2.75 10.08
CA GLU A 76 -15.93 -3.78 9.38
C GLU A 76 -15.53 -3.91 7.90
N ILE A 77 -15.45 -5.14 7.40
CA ILE A 77 -15.28 -5.50 6.00
C ILE A 77 -16.65 -5.63 5.35
N LYS A 78 -16.88 -4.79 4.34
CA LYS A 78 -18.10 -4.80 3.51
C LYS A 78 -17.90 -5.52 2.17
N PHE A 79 -16.84 -6.32 2.03
CA PHE A 79 -16.55 -7.05 0.80
C PHE A 79 -17.74 -7.96 0.43
N ASP A 80 -18.03 -8.07 -0.87
CA ASP A 80 -19.18 -8.80 -1.45
C ASP A 80 -20.58 -8.37 -0.97
N SER A 81 -20.70 -7.32 -0.16
CA SER A 81 -22.00 -6.75 0.18
C SER A 81 -22.60 -5.99 -1.01
N PRO A 82 -23.93 -5.73 -1.02
CA PRO A 82 -24.57 -4.92 -2.06
C PRO A 82 -24.03 -3.48 -2.21
N LEU A 83 -23.29 -2.99 -1.21
CA LEU A 83 -22.66 -1.67 -1.24
C LEU A 83 -21.24 -1.71 -1.82
N CYS A 84 -20.63 -2.90 -1.96
CA CYS A 84 -19.24 -3.05 -2.39
C CYS A 84 -19.07 -2.80 -3.90
N GLU A 85 -18.19 -1.86 -4.27
CA GLU A 85 -17.87 -1.56 -5.68
C GLU A 85 -16.74 -2.45 -6.26
N GLY A 86 -16.20 -3.38 -5.46
CA GLY A 86 -15.23 -4.38 -5.94
C GLY A 86 -13.82 -3.84 -6.21
N HIS A 87 -13.43 -2.69 -5.67
CA HIS A 87 -12.06 -2.18 -5.84
C HIS A 87 -11.00 -3.16 -5.32
N CYS A 88 -11.26 -3.87 -4.21
CA CYS A 88 -10.29 -4.75 -3.53
C CYS A 88 -9.84 -5.98 -4.34
N ILE A 89 -10.57 -6.36 -5.40
CA ILE A 89 -10.17 -7.46 -6.29
C ILE A 89 -9.28 -6.98 -7.46
N ARG A 90 -8.99 -5.68 -7.54
CA ARG A 90 -8.15 -5.08 -8.58
C ARG A 90 -6.92 -4.46 -7.93
N VAL A 91 -5.79 -5.16 -8.01
CA VAL A 91 -4.55 -4.76 -7.30
C VAL A 91 -4.04 -3.40 -7.78
N GLU A 92 -4.18 -3.10 -9.06
CA GLU A 92 -3.73 -1.86 -9.69
C GLU A 92 -4.72 -0.69 -9.50
N ASP A 93 -5.89 -0.96 -8.93
CA ASP A 93 -6.88 0.07 -8.61
C ASP A 93 -6.51 0.77 -7.29
N LEU A 94 -5.83 1.91 -7.45
CA LEU A 94 -5.39 2.78 -6.37
C LEU A 94 -6.40 3.90 -6.06
N SER A 95 -7.67 3.76 -6.46
CA SER A 95 -8.71 4.72 -6.10
C SER A 95 -9.17 4.56 -4.64
N ARG A 96 -9.72 5.65 -4.09
CA ARG A 96 -10.44 5.63 -2.80
C ARG A 96 -11.70 4.79 -2.94
N CYS A 97 -12.12 4.14 -1.86
CA CYS A 97 -13.41 3.46 -1.80
C CYS A 97 -14.43 4.38 -1.10
N PRO A 98 -15.63 4.59 -1.67
CA PRO A 98 -16.66 5.44 -1.05
C PRO A 98 -17.42 4.75 0.09
N VAL A 99 -17.22 3.44 0.29
CA VAL A 99 -17.94 2.63 1.28
C VAL A 99 -17.24 2.70 2.63
N GLU A 100 -18.00 2.90 3.70
CA GLU A 100 -17.52 2.81 5.09
C GLU A 100 -17.09 1.37 5.44
N CYS A 101 -15.84 1.05 5.12
CA CYS A 101 -15.25 -0.28 5.18
C CYS A 101 -13.82 -0.19 5.70
N LYS A 102 -13.32 -1.21 6.39
CA LYS A 102 -11.92 -1.30 6.86
C LYS A 102 -10.92 -1.06 5.73
N ASN A 103 -11.18 -1.61 4.54
CA ASN A 103 -10.34 -1.36 3.36
C ASN A 103 -10.40 0.09 2.86
N ALA A 104 -11.48 0.83 3.11
CA ALA A 104 -11.58 2.23 2.71
C ALA A 104 -10.61 3.11 3.48
N VAL A 105 -10.41 2.83 4.78
CA VAL A 105 -9.37 3.48 5.60
C VAL A 105 -7.98 3.26 4.99
N ALA A 106 -7.64 2.01 4.66
CA ALA A 106 -6.37 1.71 4.00
C ALA A 106 -6.24 2.40 2.63
N ARG A 107 -7.32 2.43 1.85
CA ARG A 107 -7.36 3.13 0.56
C ARG A 107 -7.28 4.65 0.67
N GLU A 108 -7.65 5.23 1.79
CA GLU A 108 -7.43 6.66 2.07
C GLU A 108 -5.98 6.92 2.45
N ILE A 109 -5.40 6.10 3.33
CA ILE A 109 -3.99 6.19 3.72
C ILE A 109 -3.08 6.10 2.49
N MET A 110 -3.33 5.16 1.57
CA MET A 110 -2.44 4.95 0.41
C MET A 110 -2.30 6.16 -0.52
N GLN A 111 -3.23 7.13 -0.41
CA GLN A 111 -3.21 8.36 -1.20
C GLN A 111 -2.06 9.31 -0.81
N VAL A 112 -1.39 9.06 0.32
CA VAL A 112 -0.19 9.81 0.72
C VAL A 112 1.09 9.28 0.07
N PHE A 113 1.03 8.09 -0.55
CA PHE A 113 2.19 7.47 -1.17
C PHE A 113 2.36 7.90 -2.62
N THR A 114 3.61 8.00 -3.07
CA THR A 114 3.93 8.27 -4.48
C THR A 114 3.64 7.01 -5.32
N PRO A 115 2.75 7.07 -6.33
CA PRO A 115 2.53 5.96 -7.25
C PRO A 115 3.72 5.78 -8.20
N CYS A 116 4.00 4.55 -8.62
CA CYS A 116 5.01 4.31 -9.64
C CYS A 116 4.62 4.96 -10.96
N ALA A 117 5.60 5.53 -11.67
CA ALA A 117 5.39 5.97 -13.04
C ALA A 117 4.92 4.78 -13.87
N ARG A 118 3.74 4.89 -14.49
CA ARG A 118 3.25 3.86 -15.42
C ARG A 118 4.13 3.91 -16.67
N PRO A 119 4.73 2.80 -17.11
CA PRO A 119 5.38 2.75 -18.41
C PRO A 119 4.34 3.13 -19.47
N GLY A 120 4.54 4.23 -20.19
CA GLY A 120 3.69 4.63 -21.33
C GLY A 120 2.64 5.72 -21.07
N VAL A 121 2.53 6.29 -19.86
CA VAL A 121 1.76 7.53 -19.66
C VAL A 121 2.72 8.71 -19.73
N LYS A 122 2.79 9.36 -20.89
CA LYS A 122 3.38 10.70 -20.99
C LYS A 122 2.52 11.69 -20.18
N PRO A 123 3.13 12.72 -19.56
CA PRO A 123 2.38 13.79 -18.91
C PRO A 123 1.43 14.48 -19.88
#